data_AF-A0A327J2R3-F1
#
_entry.id   AF-A0A327J2R3-F1
#
_cell.length_a   1.000
_cell.length_b   1.000
_cell.length_c   1.000
_cell.angle_alpha   90.00
_cell.angle_beta   90.00
_cell.angle_gamma   90.00
#
_symmetry.space_group_name_H-M   'P 1'
#
loop_
_entity.id
_entity.type
_entity.pdbx_description
1 polymer ?
#
loop_
_entity_poly.entity_id
_entity_poly.type
_entity_poly.pdbx_seq_one_letter_code
_entity_poly.pdbx_strand_id
1 'polypeptide(L)'
;MNFNQRLKMFTGQYMFIKWVGGSEYVKLINVGDDFYEFDVIDIDSMEYQETLMIQHNLLLEVTLGGADVQRILAEMSCNLPAVNRD
;
A
#
# COMPACT_ATOMS: atom_id res chain seq x y z
N MET A 1 15.19 -5.06 14.82
CA MET A 1 13.97 -4.60 14.15
C MET A 1 13.25 -5.79 13.54
N ASN A 2 11.99 -6.03 13.94
CA ASN A 2 11.17 -7.12 13.39
C ASN A 2 10.43 -6.69 12.10
N PHE A 3 9.68 -7.59 11.48
CA PHE A 3 8.95 -7.32 10.24
C PHE A 3 7.96 -6.16 10.39
N ASN A 4 7.11 -6.17 11.43
CA ASN A 4 6.09 -5.13 11.64
C ASN A 4 6.72 -3.74 11.83
N GLN A 5 7.83 -3.67 12.59
CA GLN A 5 8.59 -2.43 12.78
C GLN A 5 9.21 -1.94 11.47
N ARG A 6 9.71 -2.84 10.62
CA ARG A 6 10.18 -2.49 9.28
C ARG A 6 9.04 -1.95 8.42
N LEU A 7 7.92 -2.67 8.39
CA LEU A 7 6.77 -2.33 7.55
C LEU A 7 6.18 -0.98 7.94
N LYS A 8 6.15 -0.65 9.24
CA LYS A 8 5.71 0.66 9.77
C LYS A 8 6.52 1.85 9.22
N MET A 9 7.77 1.65 8.79
CA MET A 9 8.55 2.71 8.14
C MET A 9 8.03 3.06 6.73
N PHE A 10 7.22 2.19 6.13
CA PHE A 10 6.62 2.36 4.81
C PHE A 10 5.18 2.83 4.87
N THR A 11 4.70 3.33 6.00
CA THR A 11 3.37 3.95 6.09
C THR A 11 3.23 5.08 5.06
N GLY A 12 2.13 5.07 4.34
CA GLY A 12 1.82 5.97 3.22
C GLY A 12 2.39 5.52 1.87
N GLN A 13 3.19 4.45 1.82
CA GLN A 13 3.76 3.93 0.56
C GLN A 13 2.82 2.93 -0.11
N TYR A 14 2.90 2.87 -1.43
CA TYR A 14 2.23 1.86 -2.25
C TYR A 14 3.06 0.58 -2.31
N MET A 15 2.39 -0.57 -2.33
CA MET A 15 3.00 -1.88 -2.34
C MET A 15 2.06 -2.92 -2.94
N PHE A 16 2.62 -4.02 -3.38
CA PHE A 16 1.84 -5.21 -3.68
C PHE A 16 1.84 -6.12 -2.45
N ILE A 17 0.68 -6.63 -2.09
CA ILE A 17 0.53 -7.60 -0.99
C ILE A 17 -0.11 -8.89 -1.48
N LYS A 18 0.26 -9.99 -0.83
CA LYS A 18 -0.44 -11.27 -0.93
C LYS A 18 -0.79 -11.77 0.45
N TRP A 19 -2.04 -12.16 0.64
CA TRP A 19 -2.54 -12.73 1.89
C TRP A 19 -3.40 -13.96 1.59
N VAL A 20 -3.89 -14.62 2.64
CA VAL A 20 -4.67 -15.87 2.50
C VAL A 20 -5.92 -15.71 1.61
N GLY A 21 -6.52 -14.52 1.57
CA GLY A 21 -7.74 -14.25 0.81
C GLY A 21 -7.53 -13.73 -0.61
N GLY A 22 -6.31 -13.34 -1.00
CA GLY A 22 -6.08 -12.71 -2.29
C GLY A 22 -4.75 -11.97 -2.39
N SER A 23 -4.66 -11.09 -3.39
CA SER A 23 -3.52 -10.23 -3.60
C SER A 23 -3.97 -8.94 -4.24
N GLU A 24 -3.45 -7.81 -3.78
CA GLU A 24 -3.87 -6.49 -4.24
C GLU A 24 -2.70 -5.52 -4.26
N TYR A 25 -2.88 -4.46 -5.06
CA TYR A 25 -2.08 -3.25 -4.95
C TYR A 25 -2.71 -2.33 -3.92
N VAL A 26 -1.91 -1.94 -2.94
CA VAL A 26 -2.40 -1.23 -1.77
C VAL A 26 -1.48 -0.09 -1.37
N LYS A 27 -2.04 0.88 -0.66
CA LYS A 27 -1.30 1.84 0.14
C LYS A 27 -1.34 1.40 1.61
N LEU A 28 -0.19 1.29 2.25
CA LEU A 28 -0.13 0.98 3.69
C LEU A 28 -0.58 2.19 4.50
N ILE A 29 -1.66 2.05 5.25
CA ILE A 29 -2.22 3.12 6.09
C ILE A 29 -1.69 3.01 7.51
N ASN A 30 -1.70 1.81 8.07
CA ASN A 30 -1.26 1.60 9.45
C ASN A 30 -0.72 0.18 9.68
N VAL A 31 0.21 0.08 10.62
CA VAL A 31 0.65 -1.18 11.24
C VAL A 31 0.28 -1.10 12.72
N GLY A 32 -0.84 -1.74 13.05
CA GLY A 32 -1.36 -1.88 14.40
C GLY A 32 -0.61 -2.92 15.22
N ASP A 33 -1.18 -3.30 16.35
CA ASP A 33 -0.55 -4.27 17.26
C ASP A 33 -0.72 -5.71 16.75
N ASP A 34 -1.86 -6.03 16.13
CA ASP A 34 -2.22 -7.36 15.61
C ASP A 34 -2.77 -7.36 14.17
N PHE A 35 -2.86 -6.20 13.53
CA PHE A 35 -3.38 -6.03 12.17
C PHE A 35 -2.57 -5.02 11.33
N TYR A 36 -2.67 -5.20 10.02
CA TYR A 36 -2.30 -4.21 9.02
C TYR A 36 -3.56 -3.57 8.42
N GLU A 37 -3.49 -2.28 8.13
CA GLU A 37 -4.54 -1.53 7.47
C GLU A 37 -4.01 -1.00 6.14
N PHE A 38 -4.75 -1.30 5.08
CA PHE A 38 -4.38 -1.03 3.70
C PHE A 38 -5.54 -0.35 2.98
N ASP A 39 -5.25 0.59 2.10
CA ASP A 39 -6.20 1.09 1.12
C ASP A 39 -5.93 0.40 -0.22
N VAL A 40 -6.92 -0.33 -0.73
CA VAL A 40 -6.86 -0.99 -2.04
C VAL A 40 -7.00 0.04 -3.14
N ILE A 41 -6.14 -0.09 -4.15
CA ILE A 41 -6.08 0.80 -5.30
C ILE A 41 -6.50 0.02 -6.54
N ASP A 42 -7.50 0.54 -7.24
CA ASP A 42 -7.86 0.05 -8.57
C ASP A 42 -6.75 0.47 -9.55
N ILE A 43 -6.10 -0.51 -10.17
CA ILE A 43 -4.96 -0.30 -11.07
C ILE A 43 -5.35 0.18 -12.47
N ASP A 44 -6.64 0.20 -12.81
CA ASP A 44 -7.12 0.73 -14.08
C ASP A 44 -7.55 2.20 -13.92
N SER A 45 -8.21 2.54 -12.81
CA SER A 45 -8.69 3.91 -12.54
C SER A 45 -7.73 4.76 -11.71
N MET A 46 -6.76 4.15 -11.03
CA MET A 46 -5.92 4.79 -10.00
C MET A 46 -6.74 5.39 -8.85
N GLU A 47 -7.94 4.89 -8.59
CA GLU A 47 -8.80 5.36 -7.51
C GLU A 47 -8.74 4.42 -6.31
N TYR A 48 -9.07 4.98 -5.14
CA TYR A 48 -9.33 4.20 -3.94
C TYR A 48 -10.58 3.34 -4.14
N GLN A 49 -10.47 2.06 -3.81
CA GLN A 49 -11.59 1.12 -3.92
C GLN A 49 -12.19 0.81 -2.55
N GLU A 50 -11.39 0.29 -1.62
CA GLU A 50 -11.83 -0.08 -0.28
C GLU A 50 -10.67 -0.13 0.73
N THR A 51 -10.99 -0.10 2.03
CA THR A 51 -10.02 -0.32 3.10
C THR A 51 -10.05 -1.79 3.50
N LEU A 52 -8.87 -2.40 3.52
CA LEU A 52 -8.65 -3.80 3.86
C LEU A 52 -7.84 -3.91 5.17
N MET A 53 -8.42 -4.61 6.16
CA MET A 53 -7.73 -4.97 7.40
C MET A 53 -7.32 -6.44 7.38
N ILE A 54 -6.04 -6.71 7.61
CA ILE A 54 -5.47 -8.06 7.60
C ILE A 54 -4.79 -8.34 8.93
N GLN A 55 -5.22 -9.41 9.61
CA GLN A 55 -4.52 -9.88 10.81
C GLN A 55 -3.08 -10.30 10.48
N HIS A 56 -2.12 -9.97 11.34
CA HIS A 56 -0.69 -10.10 11.03
C HIS A 56 -0.24 -11.46 10.49
N ASN A 57 -0.86 -12.54 10.98
CA ASN A 57 -0.58 -13.93 10.62
C ASN A 57 -1.12 -14.37 9.24
N LEU A 58 -1.93 -13.54 8.58
CA LEU A 58 -2.54 -13.85 7.29
C LEU A 58 -1.79 -13.23 6.11
N LEU A 59 -0.86 -12.31 6.36
CA LEU A 59 -0.03 -11.71 5.33
C LEU A 59 1.11 -12.66 4.94
N LEU A 60 1.20 -12.98 3.64
CA LEU A 60 2.16 -13.94 3.10
C LEU A 60 3.36 -13.25 2.45
N GLU A 61 3.11 -12.14 1.74
CA GLU A 61 4.13 -11.44 0.98
C GLU A 61 3.84 -9.94 0.94
N VAL A 62 4.92 -9.15 0.97
CA VAL A 62 4.91 -7.72 0.65
C VAL A 62 6.04 -7.46 -0.33
N THR A 63 5.69 -6.92 -1.50
CA THR A 63 6.65 -6.53 -2.51
C THR A 63 6.69 -5.00 -2.64
N LEU A 64 7.86 -4.45 -2.35
CA LEU A 64 8.16 -3.02 -2.43
C LEU A 64 9.02 -2.78 -3.68
N GLY A 65 8.65 -1.81 -4.50
CA GLY A 65 9.49 -1.35 -5.63
C GLY A 65 9.52 -2.26 -6.85
N GLY A 66 8.57 -3.20 -6.98
CA GLY A 66 8.32 -3.90 -8.26
C GLY A 66 7.94 -2.91 -9.36
N ALA A 67 8.15 -3.29 -10.63
CA ALA A 67 7.89 -2.40 -11.78
C ALA A 67 6.46 -1.82 -11.77
N ASP A 68 5.47 -2.65 -11.42
CA ASP A 68 4.07 -2.24 -11.33
C ASP A 68 3.82 -1.26 -10.18
N VAL A 69 4.45 -1.47 -9.01
CA VAL A 69 4.38 -0.55 -7.87
C VAL A 69 4.98 0.81 -8.22
N GLN A 70 6.11 0.83 -8.96
CA GLN A 70 6.73 2.07 -9.42
C GLN A 70 5.84 2.81 -10.43
N ARG A 71 5.14 2.07 -11.29
CA ARG A 71 4.18 2.65 -12.22
C ARG A 71 3.02 3.32 -11.48
N ILE A 72 2.40 2.62 -10.53
CA ILE A 72 1.30 3.17 -9.70
C ILE A 72 1.76 4.44 -8.97
N LEU A 73 2.95 4.41 -8.37
CA LEU A 73 3.55 5.58 -7.72
C LEU A 73 3.68 6.77 -8.68
N ALA A 74 4.14 6.53 -9.92
CA ALA A 74 4.29 7.58 -10.92
C ALA A 74 2.93 8.16 -11.34
N GLU A 75 1.94 7.31 -11.61
CA GLU A 75 0.59 7.74 -12.02
C GLU A 75 -0.11 8.52 -10.91
N MET A 76 -0.07 8.03 -9.67
CA MET A 76 -0.60 8.74 -8.50
C MET A 76 0.08 10.09 -8.27
N SER A 77 1.39 10.19 -8.52
CA SER A 77 2.14 11.45 -8.39
C SER A 77 1.75 12.47 -9.46
N CYS A 78 1.39 12.03 -10.67
CA CYS A 78 0.89 12.91 -11.74
C CYS A 78 -0.47 13.54 -11.40
N ASN A 79 -1.26 12.91 -10.53
CA ASN A 79 -2.56 13.43 -10.07
C ASN A 79 -2.44 14.42 -8.91
N LEU A 80 -1.23 14.68 -8.40
CA LEU A 80 -1.05 15.69 -7.36
C LEU A 80 -1.30 17.09 -7.94
N PRO A 81 -2.02 17.96 -7.20
CA PRO A 81 -2.19 19.34 -7.63
C PRO A 81 -0.82 20.01 -7.75
N ALA A 82 -0.66 20.87 -8.76
CA ALA A 82 0.54 21.67 -8.90
C ALA A 82 0.78 22.43 -7.59
N VAL A 83 1.97 22.29 -7.03
CA VAL A 83 2.36 23.02 -5.83
C VAL A 83 2.38 24.51 -6.19
N ASN A 84 1.30 25.22 -5.87
CA ASN A 84 1.27 26.68 -5.93
C ASN A 84 2.25 27.18 -4.86
N ARG A 85 3.37 27.73 -5.32
CA ARG A 85 4.33 28.43 -4.47
C ARG A 85 3.87 29.89 -4.41
N ASP A 86 2.99 30.17 -3.46
CA ASP A 86 2.70 31.54 -3.01
C ASP A 86 3.68 31.95 -1.90
#